data_AF-A0A930YWT4-F1
#
_entry.id   AF-A0A930YWT4-F1
#
_cell.length_a   1.000
_cell.length_b   1.000
_cell.length_c   1.000
_cell.angle_alpha   90.00
_cell.angle_beta   90.00
_cell.angle_gamma   90.00
#
_symmetry.space_group_name_H-M   'P 1'
#
loop_
_entity.id
_entity.type
_entity.pdbx_description
1 polymer ?
#
loop_
_entity_poly.entity_id
_entity_poly.type
_entity_poly.pdbx_seq_one_letter_code
_entity_poly.pdbx_strand_id
1 'polypeptide(L)'
;MKSLYTIALAISLLFSQFATAQHTDASALHNQFLTEYNTLLKTHYDTERQTLQLSPRLAEEISALRQYYTLTLAQMKTQDPSLEAFSKQYYRIYPDINAVFFNRDNQFVSNLDEEKKQALNARLVQIWKTIPNPLYNKAVHASDRLQREKFQLVVPYNFSLFQSYFDNSQRKRDYVINFLLYLP
;
A
#
# COMPACT_ATOMS: atom_id res chain seq x y z
N MET A 1 11.43 19.67 -1.31
CA MET A 1 11.89 18.55 -0.45
C MET A 1 11.18 18.58 0.91
N LYS A 2 9.87 18.28 0.95
CA LYS A 2 9.02 18.40 2.17
C LYS A 2 7.97 17.26 2.28
N SER A 3 8.28 16.04 1.85
CA SER A 3 7.26 14.96 1.78
C SER A 3 7.44 13.89 2.87
N LEU A 4 8.65 13.34 3.03
CA LEU A 4 8.95 12.36 4.08
C LEU A 4 9.01 12.97 5.49
N TYR A 5 9.54 14.20 5.60
CA TYR A 5 9.47 15.03 6.81
C TYR A 5 8.05 15.50 7.14
N THR A 6 7.02 15.03 6.44
CA THR A 6 5.63 15.37 6.73
C THR A 6 4.80 14.14 6.99
N ILE A 7 5.15 12.97 6.45
CA ILE A 7 4.50 11.70 6.82
C ILE A 7 5.21 11.07 8.02
N ALA A 8 6.54 10.96 8.01
CA ALA A 8 7.28 10.50 9.19
C ALA A 8 7.15 11.51 10.33
N LEU A 9 7.19 12.82 10.04
CA LEU A 9 6.96 13.87 11.05
C LEU A 9 5.48 13.99 11.45
N ALA A 10 4.48 13.71 10.59
CA ALA A 10 3.09 13.62 11.04
C ALA A 10 2.89 12.40 11.93
N ILE A 11 3.49 11.25 11.60
CA ILE A 11 3.51 10.07 12.46
C ILE A 11 4.20 10.44 13.80
N SER A 12 5.36 11.10 13.80
CA SER A 12 6.06 11.55 15.01
C SER A 12 5.34 12.66 15.80
N LEU A 13 4.69 13.62 15.14
CA LEU A 13 3.95 14.73 15.77
C LEU A 13 2.58 14.28 16.28
N LEU A 14 1.94 13.30 15.66
CA LEU A 14 0.67 12.74 16.13
C LEU A 14 0.86 11.90 17.40
N PHE A 15 2.00 11.22 17.56
CA PHE A 15 2.34 10.57 18.83
C PHE A 15 2.66 11.56 19.97
N SER A 16 2.97 12.83 19.65
CA SER A 16 3.19 13.85 20.69
C SER A 16 1.90 14.38 21.34
N GLN A 17 0.73 14.19 20.73
CA GLN A 17 -0.56 14.58 21.33
C GLN A 17 -1.28 13.44 22.08
N PHE A 18 -0.79 12.20 21.95
CA PHE A 18 -1.09 11.12 22.90
C PHE A 18 -0.18 11.14 24.13
N ALA A 19 0.77 12.09 24.20
CA ALA A 19 1.69 12.28 25.31
C ALA A 19 1.05 12.98 26.54
N THR A 20 -0.17 12.58 26.90
CA THR A 20 -0.46 12.38 28.33
C THR A 20 -0.40 10.89 28.65
N ALA A 21 0.62 10.19 28.17
CA ALA A 21 1.02 8.88 28.67
C ALA A 21 2.43 8.56 28.15
N GLN A 22 3.35 8.32 29.09
CA GLN A 22 4.51 7.42 29.04
C GLN A 22 5.17 7.13 27.68
N HIS A 23 6.47 7.41 27.60
CA HIS A 23 7.44 6.86 26.63
C HIS A 23 6.99 5.54 25.97
N THR A 24 6.27 5.65 24.85
CA THR A 24 5.84 4.47 24.10
C THR A 24 6.92 4.20 23.06
N ASP A 25 7.52 3.01 23.11
CA ASP A 25 8.53 2.57 22.15
C ASP A 25 7.94 2.61 20.72
N ALA A 26 8.66 3.22 19.76
CA ALA A 26 8.25 3.29 18.36
C ALA A 26 7.95 1.90 17.78
N SER A 27 8.65 0.86 18.24
CA SER A 27 8.40 -0.54 17.87
C SER A 27 7.02 -1.02 18.31
N ALA A 28 6.55 -0.61 19.50
CA ALA A 28 5.23 -0.96 20.01
C ALA A 28 4.13 -0.30 19.17
N LEU A 29 4.33 0.96 18.78
CA LEU A 29 3.39 1.71 17.94
C LEU A 29 3.30 1.12 16.52
N HIS A 30 4.43 0.74 15.93
CA HIS A 30 4.48 0.04 14.65
C HIS A 30 3.72 -1.30 14.69
N ASN A 31 3.94 -2.09 15.74
CA ASN A 31 3.25 -3.37 15.90
C ASN A 31 1.75 -3.23 16.14
N GLN A 32 1.34 -2.22 16.91
CA GLN A 32 -0.06 -1.90 17.13
C GLN A 32 -0.73 -1.52 15.80
N PHE A 33 -0.14 -0.62 15.03
CA PHE A 33 -0.66 -0.25 13.71
C PHE A 33 -0.79 -1.46 12.77
N LEU A 34 0.22 -2.32 12.69
CA LEU A 34 0.13 -3.54 11.86
C LEU A 34 -1.00 -4.45 12.31
N THR A 35 -1.22 -4.57 13.62
CA THR A 35 -2.29 -5.41 14.19
C THR A 35 -3.66 -4.86 13.85
N GLU A 36 -3.87 -3.57 14.09
CA GLU A 36 -5.15 -2.88 13.80
C GLU A 36 -5.43 -2.89 12.31
N TYR A 37 -4.43 -2.60 11.48
CA TYR A 37 -4.61 -2.58 10.03
C TYR A 37 -4.87 -3.98 9.46
N ASN A 38 -4.17 -5.01 9.93
CA ASN A 38 -4.46 -6.39 9.53
C ASN A 38 -5.84 -6.85 9.98
N THR A 39 -6.29 -6.42 11.17
CA THR A 39 -7.65 -6.69 11.66
C THR A 39 -8.69 -6.02 10.75
N LEU A 40 -8.49 -4.74 10.42
CA LEU A 40 -9.35 -3.99 9.51
C LEU A 40 -9.46 -4.69 8.15
N LEU A 41 -8.33 -5.09 7.57
CA LEU A 41 -8.29 -5.80 6.29
C LEU A 41 -9.07 -7.12 6.34
N LYS A 42 -8.87 -7.92 7.39
CA LYS A 42 -9.57 -9.21 7.56
C LYS A 42 -11.07 -9.03 7.77
N THR A 43 -11.46 -8.09 8.62
CA THR A 43 -12.87 -7.93 8.98
C THR A 43 -13.70 -7.27 7.88
N HIS A 44 -13.12 -6.31 7.14
CA HIS A 44 -13.88 -5.50 6.18
C HIS A 44 -13.68 -5.91 4.73
N TYR A 45 -12.55 -6.55 4.38
CA TYR A 45 -12.18 -6.78 2.98
C TYR A 45 -11.94 -8.24 2.63
N ASP A 46 -11.85 -9.16 3.60
CA ASP A 46 -11.56 -10.57 3.29
C ASP A 46 -12.69 -11.23 2.50
N THR A 47 -13.94 -11.05 2.92
CA THR A 47 -15.11 -11.55 2.19
C THR A 47 -15.25 -10.89 0.81
N GLU A 48 -15.09 -9.57 0.72
CA GLU A 48 -15.21 -8.85 -0.56
C GLU A 48 -14.17 -9.35 -1.56
N ARG A 49 -12.93 -9.60 -1.11
CA ARG A 49 -11.87 -10.21 -1.90
C ARG A 49 -12.21 -11.62 -2.38
N GLN A 50 -12.71 -12.48 -1.50
CA GLN A 50 -13.07 -13.87 -1.85
C GLN A 50 -14.20 -13.93 -2.88
N THR A 51 -15.04 -12.89 -2.95
CA THR A 51 -16.12 -12.80 -3.94
C THR A 51 -15.69 -12.22 -5.28
N LEU A 52 -14.46 -11.69 -5.40
CA LEU A 52 -13.96 -11.18 -6.66
C LEU A 52 -13.59 -12.32 -7.61
N GLN A 53 -14.35 -12.44 -8.68
CA GLN A 53 -14.07 -13.40 -9.74
C GLN A 53 -13.13 -12.78 -10.77
N LEU A 54 -11.90 -13.30 -10.85
CA LEU A 54 -10.95 -12.97 -11.90
C LEU A 54 -11.16 -13.91 -13.09
N SER A 55 -11.00 -13.41 -14.31
CA SER A 55 -10.87 -14.30 -15.47
C SER A 55 -9.60 -15.15 -15.32
N PRO A 56 -9.53 -16.37 -15.90
CA PRO A 56 -8.34 -17.22 -15.78
C PRO A 56 -7.04 -16.51 -16.19
N ARG A 57 -7.09 -15.76 -17.29
CA ARG A 57 -5.96 -14.95 -17.77
C ARG A 57 -5.54 -13.87 -16.79
N LEU A 58 -6.49 -13.11 -16.24
CA LEU A 58 -6.18 -12.06 -15.27
C LEU A 58 -5.63 -12.65 -13.96
N ALA A 59 -6.16 -13.79 -13.53
CA ALA A 59 -5.66 -14.50 -12.35
C ALA A 59 -4.19 -14.92 -12.52
N GLU A 60 -3.83 -15.44 -13.70
CA GLU A 60 -2.44 -15.79 -14.04
C GLU A 60 -1.53 -14.55 -14.06
N GLU A 61 -1.97 -13.47 -14.71
CA GLU A 61 -1.22 -12.21 -14.78
C GLU A 61 -0.97 -11.61 -13.37
N ILE A 62 -1.98 -11.61 -12.50
CA ILE A 62 -1.88 -11.14 -11.11
C ILE A 62 -0.99 -12.07 -10.27
N SER A 63 -1.11 -13.38 -10.43
CA SER A 63 -0.26 -14.36 -9.72
C SER A 63 1.22 -14.18 -10.06
N ALA A 64 1.54 -14.05 -11.35
CA ALA A 64 2.92 -13.81 -11.80
C ALA A 64 3.46 -12.44 -11.32
N LEU A 65 2.62 -11.41 -11.28
CA LEU A 65 2.99 -10.11 -10.73
C LEU A 65 3.24 -10.19 -9.21
N ARG A 66 2.43 -10.97 -8.47
CA ARG A 66 2.58 -11.19 -7.02
C ARG A 66 3.89 -11.90 -6.68
N GLN A 67 4.26 -12.91 -7.46
CA GLN A 67 5.55 -13.60 -7.30
C GLN A 67 6.71 -12.61 -7.51
N TYR A 68 6.67 -11.82 -8.58
CA TYR A 68 7.70 -10.82 -8.85
C TYR A 68 7.77 -9.74 -7.77
N TYR A 69 6.62 -9.27 -7.29
CA TYR A 69 6.51 -8.35 -6.16
C TYR A 69 7.16 -8.90 -4.90
N THR A 70 6.86 -10.14 -4.55
CA THR A 70 7.39 -10.81 -3.34
C THR A 70 8.90 -10.94 -3.40
N LEU A 71 9.45 -11.36 -4.55
CA LEU A 71 10.90 -11.44 -4.76
C LEU A 71 11.57 -10.07 -4.67
N THR A 72 10.95 -9.05 -5.28
CA THR A 72 11.48 -7.69 -5.21
C THR A 72 11.49 -7.17 -3.78
N LEU A 73 10.36 -7.29 -3.06
CA LEU A 73 10.22 -6.85 -1.67
C LEU A 73 11.25 -7.52 -0.74
N ALA A 74 11.51 -8.82 -0.93
CA ALA A 74 12.50 -9.55 -0.12
C ALA A 74 13.92 -8.98 -0.26
N GLN A 75 14.26 -8.49 -1.45
CA GLN A 75 15.59 -7.94 -1.77
C GLN A 75 15.75 -6.47 -1.34
N MET A 76 14.65 -5.77 -1.05
CA MET A 76 14.73 -4.35 -0.68
C MET A 76 15.39 -4.15 0.67
N LYS A 77 16.15 -3.05 0.77
CA LYS A 77 16.68 -2.52 2.03
C LYS A 77 16.08 -1.15 2.26
N THR A 78 15.67 -0.84 3.48
CA THR A 78 15.17 0.50 3.84
C THR A 78 16.33 1.46 4.08
N GLN A 79 16.08 2.76 3.93
CA GLN A 79 17.06 3.80 4.26
C GLN A 79 17.45 3.76 5.75
N ASP A 80 16.49 3.44 6.61
CA ASP A 80 16.71 3.15 8.03
C ASP A 80 16.59 1.64 8.27
N PRO A 81 17.69 0.93 8.62
CA PRO A 81 17.66 -0.51 8.87
C PRO A 81 16.71 -0.93 10.00
N SER A 82 16.46 -0.06 10.98
CA SER A 82 15.55 -0.37 12.10
C SER A 82 14.09 -0.53 11.64
N LEU A 83 13.74 0.07 10.49
CA LEU A 83 12.41 0.00 9.89
C LEU A 83 12.26 -1.14 8.89
N GLU A 84 13.30 -1.93 8.61
CA GLU A 84 13.29 -2.90 7.52
C GLU A 84 12.24 -4.00 7.73
N ALA A 85 12.23 -4.60 8.92
CA ALA A 85 11.30 -5.68 9.26
C ALA A 85 9.84 -5.19 9.22
N PHE A 86 9.58 -4.03 9.82
CA PHE A 86 8.27 -3.38 9.78
C PHE A 86 7.81 -3.10 8.34
N SER A 87 8.67 -2.48 7.53
CA SER A 87 8.35 -2.10 6.16
C SER A 87 8.05 -3.33 5.29
N LYS A 88 8.88 -4.38 5.40
CA LYS A 88 8.64 -5.65 4.69
C LYS A 88 7.35 -6.31 5.13
N GLN A 89 7.04 -6.30 6.43
CA GLN A 89 5.79 -6.86 6.93
C GLN A 89 4.56 -6.05 6.47
N TYR A 90 4.63 -4.73 6.55
CA TYR A 90 3.58 -3.82 6.08
C TYR A 90 3.27 -4.05 4.59
N TYR A 91 4.31 -4.02 3.74
CA TYR A 91 4.16 -4.18 2.29
C TYR A 91 3.82 -5.61 1.84
N ARG A 92 3.97 -6.60 2.73
CA ARG A 92 3.46 -7.95 2.53
C ARG A 92 1.97 -8.04 2.86
N ILE A 93 1.53 -7.39 3.94
CA ILE A 93 0.12 -7.37 4.37
C ILE A 93 -0.72 -6.56 3.39
N TYR A 94 -0.19 -5.43 2.90
CA TYR A 94 -0.86 -4.59 1.93
C TYR A 94 0.11 -4.14 0.84
N PRO A 95 0.05 -4.78 -0.36
CA PRO A 95 0.96 -4.46 -1.45
C PRO A 95 0.89 -2.99 -1.88
N ASP A 96 2.06 -2.40 -2.17
CA ASP A 96 2.15 -1.10 -2.82
C ASP A 96 3.22 -1.12 -3.91
N ILE A 97 2.78 -1.33 -5.16
CA ILE A 97 3.66 -1.40 -6.33
C ILE A 97 4.49 -0.13 -6.53
N ASN A 98 3.98 1.04 -6.11
CA ASN A 98 4.70 2.30 -6.26
C ASN A 98 5.84 2.43 -5.25
N ALA A 99 5.62 1.96 -4.01
CA ALA A 99 6.70 1.88 -3.04
C ALA A 99 7.74 0.84 -3.47
N VAL A 100 7.31 -0.38 -3.80
CA VAL A 100 8.22 -1.52 -4.00
C VAL A 100 8.92 -1.50 -5.37
N PHE A 101 8.24 -1.12 -6.44
CA PHE A 101 8.89 -1.14 -7.76
C PHE A 101 9.47 0.19 -8.19
N PHE A 102 8.81 1.28 -7.82
CA PHE A 102 9.19 2.61 -8.28
C PHE A 102 9.89 3.44 -7.20
N ASN A 103 10.12 2.86 -6.01
CA ASN A 103 10.72 3.51 -4.84
C ASN A 103 10.10 4.89 -4.57
N ARG A 104 8.75 4.96 -4.62
CA ARG A 104 8.03 6.19 -4.32
C ARG A 104 8.47 6.70 -2.96
N ASP A 105 8.76 8.01 -2.91
CA ASP A 105 9.27 8.69 -1.73
C ASP A 105 10.64 8.21 -1.24
N ASN A 106 11.44 7.51 -2.06
CA ASN A 106 12.82 7.09 -1.72
C ASN A 106 12.94 6.27 -0.43
N GLN A 107 11.96 5.41 -0.13
CA GLN A 107 11.88 4.62 1.10
C GLN A 107 12.93 3.50 1.16
N PHE A 108 13.41 3.04 0.00
CA PHE A 108 14.39 1.96 -0.12
C PHE A 108 15.73 2.45 -0.67
N VAL A 109 16.80 1.73 -0.33
CA VAL A 109 18.20 1.99 -0.75
C VAL A 109 18.45 1.44 -2.16
N SER A 110 17.91 0.26 -2.47
CA SER A 110 18.08 -0.41 -3.75
C SER A 110 16.93 -0.09 -4.69
N ASN A 111 17.26 0.38 -5.89
CA ASN A 111 16.28 0.72 -6.92
C ASN A 111 16.36 -0.31 -8.05
N LEU A 112 15.20 -0.66 -8.64
CA LEU A 112 15.19 -1.20 -9.99
C LEU A 112 15.81 -0.16 -10.94
N ASP A 113 16.57 -0.62 -11.93
CA ASP A 113 17.02 0.26 -13.01
C ASP A 113 15.82 0.79 -13.83
N GLU A 114 16.05 1.90 -14.55
CA GLU A 114 14.98 2.57 -15.29
C GLU A 114 14.38 1.70 -16.40
N GLU A 115 15.17 0.81 -17.00
CA GLU A 115 14.70 -0.13 -18.01
C GLU A 115 13.67 -1.12 -17.42
N LYS A 116 14.00 -1.74 -16.28
CA LYS A 116 13.08 -2.62 -15.54
C LYS A 116 11.84 -1.87 -15.09
N LYS A 117 11.97 -0.64 -14.60
CA LYS A 117 10.81 0.20 -14.23
C LYS A 117 9.90 0.46 -15.41
N GLN A 118 10.45 0.81 -16.58
CA GLN A 118 9.66 1.05 -17.79
C GLN A 118 8.95 -0.22 -18.26
N ALA A 119 9.67 -1.35 -18.33
CA ALA A 119 9.10 -2.64 -18.70
C ALA A 119 7.97 -3.05 -17.74
N LEU A 120 8.16 -2.82 -16.44
CA LEU A 120 7.15 -3.12 -15.44
C LEU A 120 5.93 -2.20 -15.54
N ASN A 121 6.12 -0.89 -15.73
CA ASN A 121 5.01 0.03 -15.94
C ASN A 121 4.22 -0.34 -17.20
N ALA A 122 4.89 -0.75 -18.28
CA ALA A 122 4.21 -1.27 -19.47
C ALA A 122 3.38 -2.51 -19.15
N ARG A 123 3.93 -3.47 -18.39
CA ARG A 123 3.20 -4.66 -17.93
C ARG A 123 1.99 -4.29 -17.06
N LEU A 124 2.13 -3.36 -16.12
CA LEU A 124 1.03 -2.88 -15.28
C LEU A 124 -0.09 -2.24 -16.11
N VAL A 125 0.26 -1.48 -17.15
CA VAL A 125 -0.71 -0.92 -18.10
C VAL A 125 -1.44 -2.01 -18.88
N GLN A 126 -0.75 -3.09 -19.27
CA GLN A 126 -1.40 -4.22 -19.95
C GLN A 126 -2.37 -4.95 -19.03
N ILE A 127 -1.96 -5.27 -17.81
CA ILE A 127 -2.84 -5.88 -16.79
C ILE A 127 -4.03 -4.99 -16.51
N TRP A 128 -3.82 -3.67 -16.39
CA TRP A 128 -4.91 -2.74 -16.18
C TRP A 128 -5.99 -2.81 -17.28
N LYS A 129 -5.57 -2.91 -18.54
CA LYS A 129 -6.47 -3.01 -19.69
C LYS A 129 -7.25 -4.33 -19.74
N THR A 130 -6.79 -5.38 -19.06
CA THR A 130 -7.47 -6.69 -19.01
C THR A 130 -8.49 -6.78 -17.87
N ILE A 131 -8.55 -5.80 -16.96
CA ILE A 131 -9.53 -5.75 -15.86
C ILE A 131 -10.91 -5.34 -16.41
N PRO A 132 -11.95 -6.18 -16.29
CA PRO A 132 -13.30 -5.82 -16.73
C PRO A 132 -13.88 -4.66 -15.92
N ASN A 133 -14.65 -3.77 -16.56
CA ASN A 133 -15.28 -2.61 -15.90
C ASN A 133 -16.05 -2.93 -14.59
N PRO A 134 -16.83 -4.04 -14.50
CA PRO A 134 -17.51 -4.38 -13.25
C PRO A 134 -16.53 -4.74 -12.12
N LEU A 135 -15.44 -5.44 -12.44
CA LEU A 135 -14.38 -5.76 -11.48
C LEU A 135 -13.63 -4.49 -11.07
N TYR A 136 -13.32 -3.64 -12.06
CA TYR A 136 -12.68 -2.35 -11.83
C TYR A 136 -13.46 -1.48 -10.84
N ASN A 137 -14.77 -1.30 -11.07
CA ASN A 137 -15.61 -0.47 -10.20
C ASN A 137 -15.66 -1.00 -8.76
N LYS A 138 -15.80 -2.32 -8.58
CA LYS A 138 -15.77 -2.95 -7.25
C LYS A 138 -14.42 -2.73 -6.56
N ALA A 139 -13.32 -2.99 -7.27
CA ALA A 139 -11.98 -2.83 -6.72
C ALA A 139 -11.65 -1.36 -6.38
N VAL A 140 -12.09 -0.39 -7.20
CA VAL A 140 -11.92 1.04 -6.89
C VAL A 140 -12.67 1.41 -5.62
N HIS A 141 -13.96 1.06 -5.51
CA HIS A 141 -14.74 1.38 -4.32
C HIS A 141 -14.15 0.79 -3.05
N ALA A 142 -13.71 -0.47 -3.10
CA ALA A 142 -13.00 -1.12 -2.00
C ALA A 142 -11.70 -0.39 -1.67
N SER A 143 -10.90 -0.03 -2.68
CA SER A 143 -9.62 0.65 -2.48
C SER A 143 -9.77 2.08 -1.91
N ASP A 144 -10.79 2.83 -2.33
CA ASP A 144 -11.09 4.17 -1.83
C ASP A 144 -11.53 4.11 -0.36
N ARG A 145 -12.36 3.11 0.00
CA ARG A 145 -12.80 2.89 1.37
C ARG A 145 -11.63 2.47 2.26
N LEU A 146 -10.80 1.55 1.78
CA LEU A 146 -9.63 1.08 2.51
C LEU A 146 -8.63 2.21 2.79
N GLN A 147 -8.41 3.10 1.83
CA GLN A 147 -7.57 4.27 2.06
C GLN A 147 -8.16 5.18 3.14
N ARG A 148 -9.47 5.49 3.11
CA ARG A 148 -10.12 6.28 4.16
C ARG A 148 -9.95 5.65 5.54
N GLU A 149 -10.25 4.37 5.66
CA GLU A 149 -10.17 3.62 6.91
C GLU A 149 -8.73 3.51 7.42
N LYS A 150 -7.75 3.27 6.53
CA LYS A 150 -6.32 3.33 6.89
C LYS A 150 -5.92 4.70 7.40
N PHE A 151 -6.38 5.79 6.76
CA PHE A 151 -6.10 7.15 7.23
C PHE A 151 -6.70 7.41 8.62
N GLN A 152 -7.88 6.85 8.93
CA GLN A 152 -8.49 6.94 10.26
C GLN A 152 -7.67 6.24 11.36
N LEU A 153 -6.90 5.21 11.02
CA LEU A 153 -5.98 4.55 11.96
C LEU A 153 -4.74 5.38 12.28
N VAL A 154 -4.39 6.37 11.44
CA VAL A 154 -3.14 7.12 11.54
C VAL A 154 -3.35 8.58 11.97
N VAL A 155 -4.55 9.15 11.76
CA VAL A 155 -4.84 10.57 12.02
C VAL A 155 -6.25 10.73 12.62
N PRO A 156 -6.48 11.61 13.63
CA PRO A 156 -7.83 12.06 13.96
C PRO A 156 -8.49 12.68 12.72
N TYR A 157 -9.56 12.05 12.23
CA TYR A 157 -10.10 12.26 10.88
C TYR A 157 -10.42 13.73 10.56
N ASN A 158 -9.65 14.34 9.64
CA ASN A 158 -9.95 15.65 9.04
C ASN A 158 -10.29 15.47 7.54
N PHE A 159 -11.58 15.58 7.22
CA PHE A 159 -12.13 15.32 5.89
C PHE A 159 -11.55 16.23 4.78
N SER A 160 -11.21 17.48 5.11
CA SER A 160 -10.66 18.45 4.15
C SER A 160 -9.24 18.10 3.71
N LEU A 161 -8.45 17.48 4.59
CA LEU A 161 -7.10 17.01 4.25
C LEU A 161 -7.16 15.80 3.30
N PHE A 162 -8.11 14.89 3.53
CA PHE A 162 -8.31 13.68 2.74
C PHE A 162 -8.65 13.97 1.26
N GLN A 163 -9.48 14.99 0.98
CA GLN A 163 -9.86 15.34 -0.40
C GLN A 163 -8.69 15.81 -1.28
N SER A 164 -7.69 16.50 -0.71
CA SER A 164 -6.53 16.98 -1.47
C SER A 164 -5.60 15.88 -2.00
N TYR A 165 -5.72 14.63 -1.52
CA TYR A 165 -4.88 13.51 -1.93
C TYR A 165 -5.48 12.66 -3.06
N PHE A 166 -6.73 12.86 -3.47
CA PHE A 166 -7.47 11.83 -4.20
C PHE A 166 -7.71 12.04 -5.71
N ASP A 167 -7.13 13.10 -6.31
CA ASP A 167 -7.35 13.38 -7.73
C ASP A 167 -6.16 12.96 -8.62
N ASN A 168 -6.12 11.68 -9.03
CA ASN A 168 -5.39 11.27 -10.22
C ASN A 168 -5.82 9.88 -10.74
N SER A 169 -6.09 9.75 -12.04
CA SER A 169 -6.51 8.49 -12.67
C SER A 169 -5.43 7.41 -12.62
N GLN A 170 -4.15 7.80 -12.67
CA GLN A 170 -3.01 6.88 -12.48
C GLN A 170 -2.97 6.29 -11.06
N ARG A 171 -3.31 7.08 -10.03
CA ARG A 171 -3.39 6.56 -8.65
C ARG A 171 -4.45 5.48 -8.51
N LYS A 172 -5.60 5.64 -9.18
CA LYS A 172 -6.69 4.65 -9.16
C LYS A 172 -6.28 3.31 -9.79
N ARG A 173 -5.45 3.32 -10.85
CA ARG A 173 -4.87 2.10 -11.40
C ARG A 173 -4.07 1.35 -10.37
N ASP A 174 -3.13 2.04 -9.74
CA ASP A 174 -2.19 1.40 -8.83
C ASP A 174 -2.90 0.88 -7.57
N TYR A 175 -3.90 1.60 -7.07
CA TYR A 175 -4.71 1.14 -5.94
C TYR A 175 -5.52 -0.13 -6.23
N VAL A 176 -6.09 -0.24 -7.44
CA VAL A 176 -6.77 -1.48 -7.86
C VAL A 176 -5.77 -2.63 -8.00
N ILE A 177 -4.62 -2.40 -8.64
CA ILE A 177 -3.60 -3.46 -8.76
C ILE A 177 -3.08 -3.90 -7.39
N ASN A 178 -2.83 -2.96 -6.48
CA ASN A 178 -2.46 -3.26 -5.09
C ASN A 178 -3.52 -4.12 -4.38
N PHE A 179 -4.80 -3.79 -4.57
CA PHE A 179 -5.92 -4.56 -4.03
C PHE A 179 -6.02 -5.97 -4.64
N LEU A 180 -5.78 -6.11 -5.94
CA LEU A 180 -5.75 -7.41 -6.62
C LEU A 180 -4.55 -8.26 -6.22
N LEU A 181 -3.38 -7.64 -5.98
CA LEU A 181 -2.20 -8.33 -5.46
C LEU A 181 -2.41 -8.86 -4.04
N TYR A 182 -3.27 -8.19 -3.26
CA TYR A 182 -3.69 -8.62 -1.95
C TYR A 182 -4.63 -9.84 -1.98
N LEU A 183 -5.24 -10.20 -3.13
CA LEU A 183 -6.02 -11.43 -3.23
C LEU A 183 -5.15 -12.66 -2.89
N PRO A 184 -5.71 -13.75 -2.35
CA PRO A 184 -4.99 -15.02 -2.17
C PRO A 184 -4.48 -15.59 -3.49
#